data_AF-A0A8C4RQM5-F1
#
_entry.id   AF-A0A8C4RQM5-F1
#
_cell.length_a   1.000
_cell.length_b   1.000
_cell.length_c   1.000
_cell.angle_alpha   90.00
_cell.angle_beta   90.00
_cell.angle_gamma   90.00
#
_symmetry.space_group_name_H-M   'P 1'
#
loop_
_entity.id
_entity.type
_entity.pdbx_description
1 polymer ?
#
loop_
_entity_poly.entity_id
_entity_poly.type
_entity_poly.pdbx_seq_one_letter_code
_entity_poly.pdbx_strand_id
1 'polypeptide(L)'
;MGEKALRVLVCGDVEGRIGVLFNRVKTIQKKSGEFDMLLCVGKFFGCSPEAQAEWEEYKTGAKKAPIQTYILGATDQESLKFFPDEDGCELAEKIIYLGRKGLFTAVSGFQVAYLSGRESCQEPAPAYCFTPKDVEALMAPLLSSQYKGIDVLLTSEWPKGIARYGNSPGFDCHSHGSVSVANIAQMLKPRYHFAGLEGTYYERLPYRNHMVLRDTTEHVTRFIALASVNNSSKKKYLYAFSITPMKNINPEDLLKQPQDVTENPYKTFGKDGHKGKAAIQAEVDSSPQFFFDLSKQRKRHSKDEKPCHLNKPKRPPQPMGPCWFCLASPEVEKHLVVSIGTHCYMAVAKGSLTPNHVLILPIGHYQSVVDLASEVIEELEEYKSAVKKLFKSQGSRCIMFERNYRSQHLQLQAVPVPLTKCTTEDIKEAFIVQAEEKQIELLQIPEHTDLKQIAQPGTPYFFVELDTGEKLFHRISKSFPLQFGREVLASESILNIPCHTDWRECRYTREEEETLVRNFRDSFKPYDFTLLK
;
A
#
# COMPACT_ATOMS: atom_id res chain seq x y z
N MET A 1 -14.25 36.82 1.80
CA MET A 1 -13.20 36.97 0.76
C MET A 1 -12.75 35.57 0.41
N GLY A 2 -12.82 35.15 -0.86
CA GLY A 2 -12.44 33.78 -1.25
C GLY A 2 -10.99 33.49 -0.84
N GLU A 3 -10.78 32.38 -0.13
CA GLU A 3 -9.48 32.01 0.40
C GLU A 3 -8.50 31.73 -0.75
N LYS A 4 -7.49 32.58 -0.88
CA LYS A 4 -6.53 32.54 -1.99
C LYS A 4 -5.55 31.38 -1.79
N ALA A 5 -5.50 30.47 -2.75
CA ALA A 5 -4.51 29.40 -2.77
C ALA A 5 -3.08 29.99 -2.87
N LEU A 6 -2.15 29.44 -2.09
CA LEU A 6 -0.74 29.82 -2.14
C LEU A 6 -0.07 29.16 -3.33
N ARG A 7 0.84 29.88 -3.99
CA ARG A 7 1.60 29.42 -5.13
C ARG A 7 3.06 29.27 -4.72
N VAL A 8 3.52 28.03 -4.72
CA VAL A 8 4.84 27.66 -4.18
C VAL A 8 5.70 27.08 -5.31
N LEU A 9 6.95 27.51 -5.35
CA LEU A 9 8.00 26.88 -6.15
C LEU A 9 8.87 26.01 -5.26
N VAL A 10 9.27 24.84 -5.75
CA VAL A 10 10.22 23.95 -5.06
C VAL A 10 11.35 23.61 -6.01
N CYS A 11 12.59 23.75 -5.54
CA CYS A 11 13.81 23.43 -6.27
C CYS A 11 14.58 22.31 -5.58
N GLY A 12 15.16 21.41 -6.37
CA GLY A 12 16.16 20.43 -5.91
C GLY A 12 17.52 21.09 -5.66
N ASP A 13 18.59 20.34 -5.93
CA ASP A 13 19.96 20.79 -5.69
C ASP A 13 20.37 21.95 -6.59
N VAL A 14 20.72 23.09 -6.00
CA VAL A 14 21.17 24.29 -6.72
C VAL A 14 22.67 24.23 -7.02
N GLU A 15 23.44 23.66 -6.09
CA GLU A 15 24.90 23.48 -6.18
C GLU A 15 25.64 24.76 -6.60
N GLY A 16 25.19 25.91 -6.09
CA GLY A 16 25.79 27.22 -6.38
C GLY A 16 25.35 27.88 -7.69
N ARG A 17 24.48 27.25 -8.49
CA ARG A 17 23.95 27.83 -9.75
C ARG A 17 22.75 28.76 -9.48
N ILE A 18 22.93 29.73 -8.58
CA ILE A 18 21.86 30.55 -8.02
C ILE A 18 21.26 31.48 -9.09
N GLY A 19 22.09 32.11 -9.91
CA GLY A 19 21.63 33.01 -10.98
C GLY A 19 20.82 32.28 -12.04
N VAL A 20 21.18 31.04 -12.38
CA VAL A 20 20.41 30.20 -13.32
C VAL A 20 19.02 29.92 -12.75
N LEU A 21 18.94 29.52 -11.47
CA LEU A 21 17.68 29.30 -10.77
C LEU A 21 16.82 30.56 -10.75
N PHE A 22 17.36 31.69 -10.29
CA PHE A 22 16.60 32.92 -10.15
C PHE A 22 16.17 33.53 -11.49
N ASN A 23 16.98 33.41 -12.55
CA ASN A 23 16.57 33.79 -13.90
C ASN A 23 15.41 32.93 -14.40
N ARG A 24 15.42 31.62 -14.09
CA ARG A 24 14.31 30.73 -14.39
C ARG A 24 13.05 31.10 -13.61
N VAL A 25 13.18 31.42 -12.32
CA VAL A 25 12.07 31.88 -11.46
C VAL A 25 11.46 33.17 -11.99
N LYS A 26 12.27 34.19 -12.33
CA LYS A 26 11.80 35.44 -12.95
C LYS A 26 11.03 35.16 -14.24
N THR A 27 11.51 34.23 -15.06
CA THR A 27 10.84 33.85 -16.31
C THR A 27 9.47 33.19 -16.04
N ILE A 28 9.38 32.35 -15.01
CA ILE A 28 8.13 31.68 -14.63
C ILE A 28 7.14 32.69 -14.05
N GLN A 29 7.58 33.60 -13.17
CA GLN A 29 6.72 34.64 -12.62
C GLN A 29 6.15 35.56 -13.71
N LYS A 30 6.97 35.94 -14.70
CA LYS A 30 6.51 36.71 -15.86
C LYS A 30 5.44 35.98 -16.68
N LYS A 31 5.55 34.66 -16.82
CA LYS A 31 4.63 33.86 -17.68
C LYS A 31 3.37 33.41 -16.96
N SER A 32 3.49 33.04 -15.70
CA SER A 32 2.42 32.37 -14.94
C SER A 32 1.89 33.22 -13.80
N GLY A 33 2.39 34.44 -13.61
CA GLY A 33 2.06 35.32 -12.49
C GLY A 33 2.92 35.08 -11.26
N GLU A 34 2.75 35.93 -10.24
CA GLU A 34 3.57 35.90 -9.03
C GLU A 34 3.37 34.62 -8.22
N PHE A 35 4.47 34.19 -7.58
CA PHE A 35 4.52 33.09 -6.63
C PHE A 35 4.86 33.66 -5.25
N ASP A 36 4.39 33.02 -4.19
CA ASP A 36 4.51 33.52 -2.82
C ASP A 36 5.87 33.18 -2.20
N MET A 37 6.41 31.97 -2.48
CA MET A 37 7.72 31.55 -1.97
C MET A 37 8.41 30.49 -2.85
N LEU A 38 9.72 30.36 -2.67
CA LEU A 38 10.58 29.31 -3.24
C LEU A 38 11.19 28.48 -2.11
N LEU A 39 11.07 27.15 -2.19
CA LEU A 39 11.62 26.20 -1.23
C LEU A 39 12.74 25.39 -1.92
N CYS A 40 13.96 25.41 -1.38
CA CYS A 40 15.09 24.64 -1.91
C CYS A 40 15.39 23.46 -0.98
N VAL A 41 15.20 22.23 -1.49
CA VAL A 41 15.28 20.99 -0.69
C VAL A 41 16.61 20.25 -0.81
N GLY A 42 17.51 20.71 -1.67
CA GLY A 42 18.83 20.09 -1.87
C GLY A 42 19.99 21.00 -1.48
N LYS A 43 21.19 20.65 -1.93
CA LYS A 43 22.39 21.45 -1.73
C LYS A 43 22.25 22.81 -2.42
N PHE A 44 22.19 23.89 -1.64
CA PHE A 44 22.04 25.23 -2.19
C PHE A 44 23.37 25.83 -2.68
N PHE A 45 24.42 25.71 -1.87
CA PHE A 45 25.74 26.30 -2.15
C PHE A 45 26.65 25.38 -2.97
N GLY A 46 27.49 25.99 -3.80
CA GLY A 46 28.55 25.32 -4.57
C GLY A 46 29.92 25.59 -3.95
N CYS A 47 30.86 24.68 -4.14
CA CYS A 47 32.22 24.80 -3.58
C CYS A 47 33.22 25.38 -4.59
N SER A 48 32.86 25.46 -5.87
CA SER A 48 33.69 26.06 -6.92
C SER A 48 33.92 27.56 -6.68
N PRO A 49 35.08 28.12 -7.08
CA PRO A 49 35.37 29.54 -6.95
C PRO A 49 34.30 30.44 -7.58
N GLU A 50 33.74 30.02 -8.72
CA GLU A 50 32.69 30.75 -9.43
C GLU A 50 31.39 30.80 -8.63
N ALA A 51 31.04 29.70 -7.94
CA ALA A 51 29.84 29.64 -7.10
C ALA A 51 29.99 30.49 -5.84
N GLN A 52 31.20 30.54 -5.27
CA GLN A 52 31.50 31.40 -4.13
C GLN A 52 31.45 32.88 -4.52
N ALA A 53 32.04 33.24 -5.66
CA ALA A 53 31.95 34.60 -6.20
C ALA A 53 30.49 35.02 -6.47
N GLU A 54 29.69 34.13 -7.08
CA GLU A 54 28.27 34.39 -7.28
C GLU A 54 27.51 34.59 -5.95
N TRP A 55 27.80 33.79 -4.94
CA TRP A 55 27.19 33.94 -3.61
C TRP A 55 27.50 35.29 -2.94
N GLU A 56 28.75 35.75 -3.03
CA GLU A 56 29.15 37.05 -2.47
C GLU A 56 28.40 38.22 -3.10
N GLU A 57 28.01 38.15 -4.37
CA GLU A 57 27.16 39.17 -5.00
C GLU A 57 25.76 39.24 -4.38
N TYR A 58 25.18 38.12 -3.93
CA TYR A 58 23.90 38.12 -3.21
C TYR A 58 24.06 38.61 -1.77
N LYS A 59 25.14 38.21 -1.11
CA LYS A 59 25.45 38.61 0.27
C LYS A 59 25.70 40.12 0.41
N THR A 60 26.38 40.71 -0.57
CA THR A 60 26.62 42.17 -0.64
C THR A 60 25.42 42.96 -1.17
N GLY A 61 24.39 42.30 -1.67
CA GLY A 61 23.19 42.93 -2.23
C GLY A 61 23.34 43.43 -3.67
N ALA A 62 24.46 43.16 -4.33
CA ALA A 62 24.67 43.47 -5.75
C ALA A 62 23.67 42.72 -6.65
N LYS A 63 23.33 41.47 -6.27
CA LYS A 63 22.21 40.71 -6.82
C LYS A 63 21.14 40.48 -5.75
N LYS A 64 19.88 40.47 -6.18
CA LYS A 64 18.72 40.25 -5.30
C LYS A 64 17.91 39.02 -5.73
N ALA A 65 17.47 38.25 -4.75
CA ALA A 65 16.56 37.14 -5.00
C ALA A 65 15.19 37.68 -5.48
N PRO A 66 14.59 37.05 -6.50
CA PRO A 66 13.32 37.52 -7.09
C PRO A 66 12.10 37.26 -6.18
N ILE A 67 12.24 36.35 -5.22
CA ILE A 67 11.16 35.87 -4.35
C ILE A 67 11.76 35.44 -3.01
N GLN A 68 10.94 35.41 -1.97
CA GLN A 68 11.33 34.84 -0.69
C GLN A 68 11.74 33.37 -0.88
N THR A 69 13.01 33.09 -0.59
CA THR A 69 13.65 31.80 -0.84
C THR A 69 14.05 31.18 0.48
N TYR A 70 13.52 29.99 0.78
CA TYR A 70 13.83 29.22 1.98
C TYR A 70 14.70 28.03 1.60
N ILE A 71 15.81 27.84 2.31
CA ILE A 71 16.78 26.80 2.02
C ILE A 71 16.96 25.87 3.22
N LEU A 72 17.22 24.59 2.93
CA LEU A 72 17.71 23.62 3.92
C LEU A 72 19.20 23.82 4.20
N GLY A 73 19.66 23.20 5.29
CA GLY A 73 21.01 23.33 5.82
C GLY A 73 22.08 22.55 5.09
N ALA A 74 23.28 22.55 5.68
CA ALA A 74 24.46 21.88 5.16
C ALA A 74 24.23 20.37 5.00
N THR A 75 24.81 19.81 3.94
CA THR A 75 24.78 18.36 3.64
C THR A 75 26.17 17.72 3.64
N ASP A 76 27.20 18.54 3.75
CA ASP A 76 28.62 18.18 3.72
C ASP A 76 29.45 19.23 4.46
N GLN A 77 30.64 18.83 4.89
CA GLN A 77 31.56 19.66 5.68
C GLN A 77 31.90 20.98 4.99
N GLU A 78 32.05 21.00 3.67
CA GLU A 78 32.47 22.19 2.91
C GLU A 78 31.36 23.26 2.90
N SER A 79 30.10 22.82 2.91
CA SER A 79 28.93 23.70 2.92
C SER A 79 28.66 24.35 4.29
N LEU A 80 29.18 23.81 5.39
CA LEU A 80 28.92 24.32 6.75
C LEU A 80 29.30 25.79 6.92
N LYS A 81 30.37 26.24 6.28
CA LYS A 81 30.86 27.63 6.39
C LYS A 81 29.83 28.68 5.97
N PHE A 82 28.80 28.31 5.21
CA PHE A 82 27.76 29.21 4.75
C PHE A 82 26.59 29.34 5.75
N PHE A 83 26.55 28.52 6.79
CA PHE A 83 25.48 28.48 7.79
C PHE A 83 26.04 28.88 9.17
N PRO A 84 25.88 30.15 9.56
CA PRO A 84 26.49 30.68 10.79
C PRO A 84 25.71 30.30 12.07
N ASP A 85 24.42 30.01 11.93
CA ASP A 85 23.51 29.66 13.01
C ASP A 85 22.91 28.28 12.74
N GLU A 86 22.60 27.49 13.76
CA GLU A 86 21.94 26.19 13.61
C GLU A 86 20.41 26.30 13.55
N ASP A 87 19.83 27.33 14.19
CA ASP A 87 18.38 27.49 14.37
C ASP A 87 17.69 28.20 13.19
N GLY A 88 18.47 28.67 12.22
CA GLY A 88 17.98 29.36 11.04
C GLY A 88 18.23 30.87 11.10
N CYS A 89 18.51 31.48 9.95
CA CYS A 89 18.78 32.90 9.85
C CYS A 89 18.59 33.42 8.42
N GLU A 90 18.46 34.74 8.27
CA GLU A 90 18.54 35.38 6.96
C GLU A 90 20.01 35.48 6.54
N LEU A 91 20.36 34.83 5.42
CA LEU A 91 21.73 34.79 4.91
C LEU A 91 22.03 35.95 3.94
N ALA A 92 21.00 36.39 3.22
CA ALA A 92 21.02 37.54 2.31
C ALA A 92 19.58 38.01 2.11
N GLU A 93 19.38 39.19 1.52
CA GLU A 93 18.03 39.76 1.27
C GLU A 93 17.13 38.73 0.56
N LYS A 94 16.08 38.30 1.26
CA LYS A 94 15.08 37.30 0.80
C LYS A 94 15.62 35.85 0.66
N ILE A 95 16.79 35.53 1.19
CA ILE A 95 17.34 34.17 1.24
C ILE A 95 17.48 33.75 2.71
N ILE A 96 16.58 32.86 3.15
CA ILE A 96 16.46 32.43 4.54
C ILE A 96 16.86 30.96 4.66
N TYR A 97 17.79 30.69 5.56
CA TYR A 97 18.05 29.35 6.05
C TYR A 97 17.03 28.99 7.13
N LEU A 98 16.32 27.87 6.94
CA LEU A 98 15.26 27.45 7.86
C LEU A 98 15.77 26.92 9.20
N GLY A 99 17.02 26.46 9.28
CA GLY A 99 17.54 25.77 10.46
C GLY A 99 17.73 24.28 10.23
N ARG A 100 18.31 23.61 11.23
CA ARG A 100 18.64 22.18 11.15
C ARG A 100 17.40 21.31 11.13
N LYS A 101 16.39 21.66 11.92
CA LYS A 101 15.08 21.00 12.00
C LYS A 101 14.06 21.98 12.56
N GLY A 102 12.79 21.85 12.19
CA GLY A 102 11.74 22.66 12.81
C GLY A 102 10.44 22.71 12.02
N LEU A 103 9.59 23.64 12.45
CA LEU A 103 8.30 23.93 11.84
C LEU A 103 8.25 25.41 11.44
N PHE A 104 8.13 25.67 10.15
CA PHE A 104 7.84 26.99 9.61
C PHE A 104 6.33 27.14 9.43
N THR A 105 5.72 28.17 10.02
CA THR A 105 4.30 28.48 9.85
C THR A 105 4.16 29.88 9.27
N ALA A 106 3.62 29.98 8.05
CA ALA A 106 3.35 31.27 7.42
C ALA A 106 2.09 31.93 8.01
N VAL A 107 1.95 33.24 7.81
CA VAL A 107 0.77 34.03 8.24
C VAL A 107 -0.55 33.49 7.67
N SER A 108 -0.49 32.87 6.50
CA SER A 108 -1.63 32.21 5.85
C SER A 108 -2.10 30.93 6.54
N GLY A 109 -1.37 30.44 7.55
CA GLY A 109 -1.59 29.14 8.20
C GLY A 109 -0.95 27.96 7.47
N PHE A 110 -0.13 28.23 6.44
CA PHE A 110 0.65 27.22 5.72
C PHE A 110 1.79 26.68 6.59
N GLN A 111 1.83 25.37 6.79
CA GLN A 111 2.79 24.73 7.68
C GLN A 111 3.79 23.86 6.92
N VAL A 112 5.08 24.08 7.19
CA VAL A 112 6.19 23.36 6.56
C VAL A 112 7.10 22.79 7.64
N ALA A 113 7.16 21.46 7.76
CA ALA A 113 8.18 20.79 8.56
C ALA A 113 9.44 20.62 7.71
N TYR A 114 10.60 20.80 8.30
CA TYR A 114 11.86 20.64 7.60
C TYR A 114 12.89 19.87 8.43
N LEU A 115 13.72 19.10 7.73
CA LEU A 115 14.87 18.39 8.28
C LEU A 115 16.04 18.51 7.31
N SER A 116 17.10 19.15 7.77
CA SER A 116 18.32 19.44 7.00
C SER A 116 19.38 18.38 7.23
N GLY A 117 20.14 18.06 6.18
CA GLY A 117 21.32 17.19 6.26
C GLY A 117 21.05 15.71 5.92
N ARG A 118 22.00 14.85 6.29
CA ARG A 118 21.93 13.38 6.09
C ARG A 118 21.87 12.64 7.43
N GLU A 119 21.28 11.45 7.44
CA GLU A 119 21.23 10.62 8.65
C GLU A 119 22.64 10.16 9.06
N SER A 120 23.01 10.36 10.33
CA SER A 120 24.23 9.80 10.91
C SER A 120 23.91 8.85 12.07
N CYS A 121 24.58 7.70 12.08
CA CYS A 121 24.55 6.74 13.17
C CYS A 121 25.67 6.94 14.21
N GLN A 122 26.56 7.94 14.01
CA GLN A 122 27.68 8.23 14.89
C GLN A 122 27.31 9.28 15.95
N GLU A 123 27.78 9.10 17.20
CA GLU A 123 27.70 10.11 18.25
C GLU A 123 29.12 10.52 18.71
N PRO A 124 29.47 11.82 18.69
CA PRO A 124 28.67 12.96 18.23
C PRO A 124 28.54 12.99 16.70
N ALA A 125 27.34 13.29 16.20
CA ALA A 125 27.12 13.43 14.77
C ALA A 125 27.76 14.72 14.23
N PRO A 126 28.28 14.72 12.99
CA PRO A 126 28.74 15.95 12.34
C PRO A 126 27.62 17.00 12.25
N ALA A 127 27.98 18.29 12.27
CA ALA A 127 27.00 19.39 12.26
C ALA A 127 26.12 19.44 10.99
N TYR A 128 26.55 18.82 9.89
CA TYR A 128 25.79 18.68 8.63
C TYR A 128 24.91 17.42 8.58
N CYS A 129 24.83 16.66 9.67
CA CYS A 129 24.02 15.46 9.78
C CYS A 129 22.89 15.65 10.81
N PHE A 130 21.84 14.84 10.72
CA PHE A 130 20.83 14.69 11.76
C PHE A 130 20.88 13.28 12.36
N THR A 131 20.37 13.16 13.58
CA THR A 131 20.30 11.90 14.33
C THR A 131 18.85 11.49 14.59
N PRO A 132 18.59 10.24 15.01
CA PRO A 132 17.25 9.83 15.46
C PRO A 132 16.72 10.68 16.62
N LYS A 133 17.59 11.18 17.52
CA LYS A 133 17.21 12.11 18.60
C LYS A 133 16.67 13.44 18.03
N ASP A 134 17.24 13.90 16.93
CA ASP A 134 16.78 15.11 16.24
C ASP A 134 15.37 14.92 15.68
N VAL A 135 15.12 13.75 15.11
CA VAL A 135 13.82 13.35 14.57
C VAL A 135 12.76 13.26 15.68
N GLU A 136 13.07 12.65 16.82
CA GLU A 136 12.16 12.59 17.96
C GLU A 136 11.83 13.99 18.50
N ALA A 137 12.83 14.86 18.62
CA ALA A 137 12.63 16.24 19.08
C ALA A 137 11.75 17.06 18.13
N LEU A 138 11.85 16.83 16.81
CA LEU A 138 10.97 17.45 15.81
C LEU A 138 9.52 16.96 15.93
N MET A 139 9.33 15.65 16.18
CA MET A 139 7.99 15.05 16.24
C MET A 139 7.25 15.35 17.55
N ALA A 140 7.96 15.39 18.68
CA ALA A 140 7.38 15.55 20.01
C ALA A 140 6.38 16.71 20.16
N PRO A 141 6.65 17.94 19.69
CA PRO A 141 5.69 19.05 19.80
C PRO A 141 4.54 18.98 18.78
N LEU A 142 4.69 18.20 17.71
CA LEU A 142 3.73 18.17 16.60
C LEU A 142 2.63 17.14 16.82
N LEU A 143 2.91 16.06 17.56
CA LEU A 143 2.00 14.93 17.75
C LEU A 143 1.11 15.12 18.99
N SER A 144 0.12 16.01 18.89
CA SER A 144 -0.98 16.09 19.86
C SER A 144 -2.10 15.10 19.53
N SER A 145 -3.02 14.86 20.50
CA SER A 145 -4.16 13.94 20.32
C SER A 145 -5.13 14.34 19.20
N GLN A 146 -5.02 15.55 18.64
CA GLN A 146 -5.84 16.05 17.52
C GLN A 146 -5.03 16.35 16.26
N TYR A 147 -3.80 15.84 16.15
CA TYR A 147 -2.94 16.11 15.00
C TYR A 147 -3.48 15.48 13.71
N LYS A 148 -3.76 16.32 12.71
CA LYS A 148 -4.34 15.91 11.41
C LYS A 148 -3.30 15.72 10.30
N GLY A 149 -2.08 16.19 10.48
CA GLY A 149 -1.03 16.20 9.46
C GLY A 149 -0.47 17.60 9.19
N ILE A 150 0.35 17.73 8.15
CA ILE A 150 1.01 18.99 7.75
C ILE A 150 0.91 19.24 6.23
N ASP A 151 1.01 20.51 5.80
CA ASP A 151 0.96 20.82 4.36
C ASP A 151 2.18 20.29 3.62
N VAL A 152 3.39 20.57 4.10
CA VAL A 152 4.63 20.20 3.41
C VAL A 152 5.68 19.67 4.39
N LEU A 153 6.37 18.60 3.98
CA LEU A 153 7.61 18.12 4.58
C LEU A 153 8.78 18.34 3.60
N LEU A 154 9.84 18.99 4.05
CA LEU A 154 11.08 19.19 3.30
C LEU A 154 12.19 18.37 3.95
N THR A 155 12.81 17.46 3.20
CA THR A 155 13.98 16.72 3.69
C THR A 155 15.08 16.79 2.65
N SER A 156 16.35 16.90 3.09
CA SER A 156 17.45 16.82 2.12
C SER A 156 17.56 15.41 1.54
N GLU A 157 17.55 14.39 2.41
CA GLU A 157 17.64 12.98 2.03
C GLU A 157 16.26 12.36 1.72
N TRP A 158 16.25 11.30 0.90
CA TRP A 158 15.04 10.56 0.58
C TRP A 158 14.62 9.65 1.75
N PRO A 159 13.31 9.39 1.92
CA PRO A 159 12.85 8.37 2.84
C PRO A 159 13.14 6.95 2.30
N LYS A 160 13.63 6.07 3.17
CA LYS A 160 13.93 4.68 2.79
C LYS A 160 12.67 3.93 2.37
N GLY A 161 12.75 3.24 1.23
CA GLY A 161 11.67 2.40 0.72
C GLY A 161 10.53 3.16 0.04
N ILE A 162 10.72 4.44 -0.30
CA ILE A 162 9.71 5.30 -0.91
C ILE A 162 9.09 4.73 -2.18
N ALA A 163 9.83 3.97 -2.98
CA ALA A 163 9.28 3.37 -4.20
C ALA A 163 8.32 2.19 -3.97
N ARG A 164 8.21 1.68 -2.73
CA ARG A 164 7.32 0.55 -2.44
C ARG A 164 5.87 0.89 -2.80
N TYR A 165 5.18 -0.04 -3.46
CA TYR A 165 3.80 0.10 -3.97
C TYR A 165 3.58 1.19 -5.02
N GLY A 166 4.61 2.00 -5.34
CA GLY A 166 4.55 3.09 -6.31
C GLY A 166 5.08 2.69 -7.69
N ASN A 167 5.19 3.68 -8.56
CA ASN A 167 5.89 3.59 -9.83
C ASN A 167 7.40 3.43 -9.62
N SER A 168 8.10 2.74 -10.53
CA SER A 168 9.55 2.59 -10.43
C SER A 168 10.28 3.90 -10.73
N PRO A 169 11.28 4.31 -9.92
CA PRO A 169 12.09 5.50 -10.17
C PRO A 169 13.09 5.35 -11.32
N GLY A 170 13.22 4.15 -11.91
CA GLY A 170 14.12 3.89 -13.04
C GLY A 170 15.59 3.71 -12.67
N PHE A 171 15.90 3.63 -11.37
CA PHE A 171 17.21 3.28 -10.81
C PHE A 171 16.99 2.51 -9.49
N ASP A 172 18.02 1.83 -8.99
CA ASP A 172 17.90 1.05 -7.74
C ASP A 172 17.85 1.98 -6.52
N CYS A 173 16.63 2.29 -6.07
CA CYS A 173 16.36 3.06 -4.86
C CYS A 173 16.31 2.19 -3.59
N HIS A 174 16.49 0.86 -3.67
CA HIS A 174 16.36 -0.02 -2.50
C HIS A 174 17.51 0.13 -1.51
N SER A 175 18.67 0.58 -1.99
CA SER A 175 19.88 0.84 -1.22
C SER A 175 20.00 2.26 -0.68
N HIS A 176 19.13 3.18 -1.10
CA HIS A 176 19.22 4.61 -0.82
C HIS A 176 18.09 5.08 0.12
N GLY A 177 18.36 6.13 0.91
CA GLY A 177 17.40 6.81 1.77
C GLY A 177 17.44 6.44 3.25
N SER A 178 16.94 7.36 4.07
CA SER A 178 16.99 7.34 5.54
C SER A 178 15.75 6.68 6.15
N VAL A 179 15.98 5.83 7.17
CA VAL A 179 14.89 5.22 7.96
C VAL A 179 14.20 6.28 8.82
N SER A 180 14.98 7.19 9.39
CA SER A 180 14.46 8.31 10.19
C SER A 180 13.55 9.23 9.37
N VAL A 181 13.91 9.52 8.12
CA VAL A 181 13.05 10.32 7.22
C VAL A 181 11.75 9.57 6.86
N ALA A 182 11.81 8.27 6.64
CA ALA A 182 10.62 7.45 6.44
C ALA A 182 9.68 7.49 7.66
N ASN A 183 10.25 7.44 8.88
CA ASN A 183 9.49 7.54 10.13
C ASN A 183 8.79 8.91 10.26
N ILE A 184 9.50 10.01 10.01
CA ILE A 184 8.92 11.36 10.04
C ILE A 184 7.77 11.48 9.03
N ALA A 185 7.98 11.05 7.79
CA ALA A 185 6.96 11.13 6.76
C ALA A 185 5.72 10.29 7.11
N GLN A 186 5.90 9.15 7.80
CA GLN A 186 4.80 8.34 8.31
C GLN A 186 4.04 9.02 9.44
N MET A 187 4.74 9.63 10.39
CA MET A 187 4.15 10.23 11.59
C MET A 187 3.51 11.60 11.32
N LEU A 188 4.17 12.46 10.53
CA LEU A 188 3.70 13.81 10.23
C LEU A 188 2.62 13.85 9.14
N LYS A 189 2.45 12.77 8.37
CA LYS A 189 1.42 12.66 7.32
C LYS A 189 1.36 13.92 6.45
N PRO A 190 2.44 14.30 5.73
CA PRO A 190 2.44 15.54 4.97
C PRO A 190 1.55 15.44 3.72
N ARG A 191 0.97 16.54 3.23
CA ARG A 191 0.28 16.50 1.92
C ARG A 191 1.26 16.42 0.75
N TYR A 192 2.41 17.09 0.90
CA TYR A 192 3.54 17.02 -0.02
C TYR A 192 4.83 16.75 0.74
N HIS A 193 5.63 15.83 0.23
CA HIS A 193 6.99 15.57 0.72
C HIS A 193 7.96 15.81 -0.43
N PHE A 194 8.83 16.81 -0.26
CA PHE A 194 9.87 17.12 -1.23
C PHE A 194 11.26 16.72 -0.73
N ALA A 195 12.06 16.10 -1.60
CA ALA A 195 13.43 15.69 -1.30
C ALA A 195 14.42 15.99 -2.44
N GLY A 196 15.71 16.06 -2.10
CA GLY A 196 16.82 16.34 -3.03
C GLY A 196 17.91 15.28 -3.01
N LEU A 197 19.16 15.70 -3.27
CA LEU A 197 20.43 14.97 -3.10
C LEU A 197 20.72 13.76 -3.99
N GLU A 198 19.71 13.09 -4.55
CA GLU A 198 19.90 11.93 -5.43
C GLU A 198 20.15 12.30 -6.91
N GLY A 199 20.24 13.61 -7.23
CA GLY A 199 20.58 14.10 -8.58
C GLY A 199 19.57 13.74 -9.67
N THR A 200 18.37 13.30 -9.31
CA THR A 200 17.37 12.78 -10.24
C THR A 200 15.96 13.26 -9.91
N TYR A 201 15.10 13.28 -10.92
CA TYR A 201 13.67 13.57 -10.76
C TYR A 201 12.93 12.26 -10.53
N TYR A 202 12.07 12.24 -9.51
CA TYR A 202 11.13 11.15 -9.30
C TYR A 202 9.85 11.69 -8.68
N GLU A 203 8.75 11.50 -9.39
CA GLU A 203 7.42 11.82 -8.91
C GLU A 203 6.71 10.49 -8.66
N ARG A 204 6.52 10.20 -7.38
CA ARG A 204 5.84 8.98 -6.96
C ARG A 204 4.33 9.20 -7.10
N LEU A 205 3.61 8.13 -7.46
CA LEU A 205 2.16 8.06 -7.25
C LEU A 205 1.81 8.48 -5.80
N PRO A 206 0.66 9.13 -5.54
CA PRO A 206 0.27 9.49 -4.19
C PRO A 206 0.12 8.26 -3.28
N TYR A 207 0.34 8.38 -1.98
CA TYR A 207 0.05 7.31 -1.01
C TYR A 207 -0.88 7.74 0.13
N ARG A 208 -1.62 6.77 0.69
CA ARG A 208 -2.52 6.99 1.82
C ARG A 208 -1.76 7.15 3.15
N ASN A 209 -2.24 8.04 4.00
CA ASN A 209 -1.77 8.19 5.39
C ASN A 209 -2.57 7.36 6.40
N HIS A 210 -3.56 6.59 5.91
CA HIS A 210 -4.43 5.71 6.67
C HIS A 210 -4.47 4.34 6.00
N MET A 211 -4.74 3.29 6.77
CA MET A 211 -5.01 1.96 6.23
C MET A 211 -6.48 1.85 5.81
N VAL A 212 -6.72 1.49 4.56
CA VAL A 212 -8.06 1.30 4.00
C VAL A 212 -8.82 0.25 4.82
N LEU A 213 -10.08 0.54 5.17
CA LEU A 213 -10.97 -0.29 6.00
C LEU A 213 -10.56 -0.48 7.48
N ARG A 214 -9.39 0.02 7.90
CA ARG A 214 -8.93 -0.09 9.30
C ARG A 214 -8.97 1.25 10.02
N ASP A 215 -8.50 2.30 9.37
CA ASP A 215 -8.36 3.63 9.94
C ASP A 215 -9.39 4.57 9.30
N THR A 216 -9.72 5.65 10.01
CA THR A 216 -10.53 6.75 9.44
C THR A 216 -9.82 7.30 8.21
N THR A 217 -10.59 7.60 7.15
CA THR A 217 -10.03 8.19 5.94
C THR A 217 -9.31 9.49 6.27
N GLU A 218 -8.09 9.61 5.77
CA GLU A 218 -7.24 10.78 5.88
C GLU A 218 -6.75 11.21 4.49
N HIS A 219 -6.12 12.38 4.42
CA HIS A 219 -5.52 12.87 3.18
C HIS A 219 -4.35 11.99 2.72
N VAL A 220 -3.97 12.21 1.46
CA VAL A 220 -2.86 11.51 0.81
C VAL A 220 -1.59 12.35 0.80
N THR A 221 -0.44 11.68 0.78
CA THR A 221 0.87 12.30 0.59
C THR A 221 1.32 12.17 -0.85
N ARG A 222 1.86 13.24 -1.43
CA ARG A 222 2.56 13.24 -2.73
C ARG A 222 4.04 13.42 -2.50
N PHE A 223 4.84 12.44 -2.93
CA PHE A 223 6.30 12.51 -2.82
C PHE A 223 6.91 12.94 -4.17
N ILE A 224 7.72 13.99 -4.14
CA ILE A 224 8.42 14.51 -5.31
C ILE A 224 9.89 14.75 -4.96
N ALA A 225 10.78 14.05 -5.64
CA ALA A 225 12.19 14.34 -5.61
C ALA A 225 12.63 15.10 -6.86
N LEU A 226 13.52 16.08 -6.66
CA LEU A 226 13.94 17.02 -7.71
C LEU A 226 15.42 16.85 -8.03
N ALA A 227 15.74 16.91 -9.33
CA ALA A 227 17.11 16.83 -9.81
C ALA A 227 17.89 18.13 -9.56
N SER A 228 19.21 18.10 -9.81
CA SER A 228 20.04 19.31 -9.73
C SER A 228 19.69 20.32 -10.83
N VAL A 229 19.81 21.61 -10.51
CA VAL A 229 19.62 22.73 -11.44
C VAL A 229 20.55 22.56 -12.63
N ASN A 230 20.02 22.68 -13.84
CA ASN A 230 20.79 22.58 -15.09
C ASN A 230 21.55 21.25 -15.27
N ASN A 231 21.01 20.14 -14.75
CA ASN A 231 21.59 18.81 -14.93
C ASN A 231 21.69 18.41 -16.42
N SER A 232 22.71 17.61 -16.75
CA SER A 232 23.01 17.15 -18.12
C SER A 232 21.87 16.33 -18.74
N SER A 233 21.13 15.58 -17.91
CA SER A 233 20.01 14.73 -18.32
C SER A 233 18.70 15.49 -18.56
N LYS A 234 18.70 16.82 -18.42
CA LYS A 234 17.51 17.70 -18.55
C LYS A 234 16.31 17.26 -17.70
N LYS A 235 16.56 16.55 -16.60
CA LYS A 235 15.55 16.12 -15.63
C LYS A 235 14.96 17.35 -14.91
N LYS A 236 13.70 17.24 -14.48
CA LYS A 236 12.99 18.33 -13.82
C LYS A 236 13.59 18.62 -12.43
N TYR A 237 14.06 19.86 -12.27
CA TYR A 237 14.68 20.35 -11.02
C TYR A 237 13.82 21.39 -10.29
N LEU A 238 12.75 21.88 -10.94
CA LEU A 238 11.85 22.90 -10.41
C LEU A 238 10.40 22.44 -10.54
N TYR A 239 9.66 22.52 -9.45
CA TYR A 239 8.26 22.12 -9.37
C TYR A 239 7.42 23.33 -8.92
N ALA A 240 6.31 23.56 -9.59
CA ALA A 240 5.39 24.66 -9.30
C ALA A 240 4.03 24.07 -8.94
N PHE A 241 3.46 24.47 -7.81
CA PHE A 241 2.14 24.01 -7.41
C PHE A 241 1.37 25.08 -6.64
N SER A 242 0.07 24.85 -6.53
CA SER A 242 -0.82 25.69 -5.72
C SER A 242 -1.45 24.87 -4.62
N ILE A 243 -1.49 25.42 -3.41
CA ILE A 243 -1.97 24.74 -2.22
C ILE A 243 -2.78 25.69 -1.34
N THR A 244 -3.96 25.25 -0.95
CA THR A 244 -4.72 25.86 0.15
C THR A 244 -4.27 25.20 1.45
N PRO A 245 -3.81 25.95 2.47
CA PRO A 245 -3.37 25.38 3.74
C PRO A 245 -4.39 24.45 4.38
N MET A 246 -3.91 23.41 5.09
CA MET A 246 -4.76 22.42 5.77
C MET A 246 -5.72 23.05 6.78
N LYS A 247 -5.35 24.19 7.37
CA LYS A 247 -6.21 24.94 8.29
C LYS A 247 -7.44 25.54 7.61
N ASN A 248 -7.35 25.83 6.31
CA ASN A 248 -8.35 26.60 5.56
C ASN A 248 -9.11 25.73 4.54
N ILE A 249 -8.56 24.58 4.14
CA ILE A 249 -9.23 23.67 3.20
C ILE A 249 -10.49 23.03 3.80
N ASN A 250 -11.54 22.87 2.98
CA ASN A 250 -12.72 22.11 3.36
C ASN A 250 -12.33 20.65 3.69
N PRO A 251 -12.73 20.08 4.84
CA PRO A 251 -12.44 18.70 5.21
C PRO A 251 -12.78 17.68 4.13
N GLU A 252 -13.89 17.84 3.41
CA GLU A 252 -14.28 16.91 2.34
C GLU A 252 -13.28 16.91 1.18
N ASP A 253 -12.77 18.09 0.81
CA ASP A 253 -11.77 18.24 -0.26
C ASP A 253 -10.41 17.67 0.16
N LEU A 254 -10.08 17.76 1.45
CA LEU A 254 -8.86 17.19 2.01
C LEU A 254 -8.85 15.66 1.94
N LEU A 255 -10.02 15.03 2.08
CA LEU A 255 -10.18 13.57 2.06
C LEU A 255 -10.28 12.98 0.64
N LYS A 256 -10.38 13.81 -0.41
CA LYS A 256 -10.44 13.32 -1.79
C LYS A 256 -9.17 12.58 -2.17
N GLN A 257 -9.34 11.34 -2.62
CA GLN A 257 -8.25 10.49 -3.05
C GLN A 257 -8.15 10.45 -4.58
N PRO A 258 -6.94 10.63 -5.14
CA PRO A 258 -6.67 10.35 -6.55
C PRO A 258 -6.95 8.87 -6.90
N GLN A 259 -7.27 8.59 -8.16
CA GLN A 259 -7.57 7.22 -8.62
C GLN A 259 -6.34 6.30 -8.60
N ASP A 260 -5.15 6.88 -8.70
CA ASP A 260 -3.84 6.23 -8.75
C ASP A 260 -3.15 6.17 -7.38
N VAL A 261 -3.88 6.44 -6.29
CA VAL A 261 -3.32 6.39 -4.94
C VAL A 261 -2.94 4.97 -4.54
N THR A 262 -1.79 4.83 -3.90
CA THR A 262 -1.22 3.57 -3.44
C THR A 262 -1.30 3.44 -1.92
N GLU A 263 -0.95 2.26 -1.39
CA GLU A 263 -0.69 2.10 0.03
C GLU A 263 0.55 2.87 0.50
N ASN A 264 0.62 3.12 1.80
CA ASN A 264 1.76 3.82 2.42
C ASN A 264 3.06 3.02 2.21
N PRO A 265 4.14 3.63 1.68
CA PRO A 265 5.39 2.92 1.40
C PRO A 265 6.13 2.47 2.68
N TYR A 266 5.88 3.09 3.82
CA TYR A 266 6.59 2.83 5.07
C TYR A 266 5.93 1.73 5.90
N LYS A 267 6.73 0.88 6.56
CA LYS A 267 6.20 -0.14 7.48
C LYS A 267 5.93 0.53 8.83
N THR A 268 4.78 0.27 9.44
CA THR A 268 4.55 0.56 10.85
C THR A 268 5.57 -0.19 11.71
N PHE A 269 6.59 0.51 12.19
CA PHE A 269 7.43 0.02 13.28
C PHE A 269 6.65 0.23 14.58
N GLY A 270 5.90 -0.78 15.04
CA GLY A 270 5.12 -0.65 16.26
C GLY A 270 4.35 -1.91 16.66
N LYS A 271 4.90 -2.62 17.66
CA LYS A 271 4.40 -3.80 18.38
C LYS A 271 4.52 -5.18 17.69
N ASP A 272 5.74 -5.54 17.33
CA ASP A 272 6.24 -6.90 17.53
C ASP A 272 7.61 -6.84 18.23
N GLY A 273 7.67 -7.41 19.43
CA GLY A 273 8.89 -7.96 20.04
C GLY A 273 9.98 -7.03 20.55
N HIS A 274 9.75 -6.30 21.67
CA HIS A 274 10.80 -5.98 22.66
C HIS A 274 10.20 -6.07 24.08
N LYS A 275 10.18 -7.28 24.65
CA LYS A 275 10.21 -7.50 26.10
C LYS A 275 11.02 -8.76 26.39
N GLY A 276 12.31 -8.56 26.59
CA GLY A 276 13.15 -9.50 27.33
C GLY A 276 13.00 -9.22 28.83
N LYS A 277 12.33 -10.15 29.53
CA LYS A 277 12.45 -10.55 30.95
C LYS A 277 12.52 -9.48 32.04
N ALA A 278 11.45 -9.40 32.85
CA ALA A 278 11.48 -9.61 34.31
C ALA A 278 10.06 -9.85 34.88
N ALA A 279 10.01 -10.74 35.87
CA ALA A 279 8.94 -11.42 36.63
C ALA A 279 7.66 -10.62 37.07
N ILE A 280 6.44 -11.20 36.96
CA ILE A 280 5.57 -11.87 37.99
C ILE A 280 4.95 -10.83 38.98
N GLN A 281 3.62 -10.62 39.15
CA GLN A 281 2.55 -11.55 39.58
C GLN A 281 1.14 -10.91 39.40
N ALA A 282 0.13 -11.79 39.21
CA ALA A 282 -1.34 -11.78 39.47
C ALA A 282 -2.05 -10.48 39.95
N GLU A 283 -3.32 -10.14 39.63
CA GLU A 283 -4.58 -10.92 39.63
C GLU A 283 -5.73 -10.30 38.77
N VAL A 284 -6.57 -11.18 38.23
CA VAL A 284 -8.05 -11.18 38.04
C VAL A 284 -8.84 -9.93 38.48
N ASP A 285 -9.62 -9.27 37.59
CA ASP A 285 -11.08 -9.47 37.42
C ASP A 285 -11.81 -8.33 36.66
N SER A 286 -12.94 -8.71 36.04
CA SER A 286 -14.12 -7.93 35.65
C SER A 286 -14.09 -7.01 34.41
N SER A 287 -14.69 -7.53 33.33
CA SER A 287 -15.40 -6.75 32.32
C SER A 287 -16.67 -6.10 32.91
N PRO A 288 -17.14 -4.98 32.34
CA PRO A 288 -18.55 -4.90 32.00
C PRO A 288 -18.75 -4.65 30.50
N GLN A 289 -19.57 -5.53 29.93
CA GLN A 289 -20.23 -5.40 28.64
C GLN A 289 -21.10 -4.13 28.63
N PHE A 290 -20.96 -3.31 27.58
CA PHE A 290 -21.98 -2.31 27.25
C PHE A 290 -22.82 -2.85 26.09
N PHE A 291 -24.01 -3.31 26.46
CA PHE A 291 -25.13 -3.68 25.59
C PHE A 291 -25.85 -2.37 25.21
N PHE A 292 -25.95 -2.02 23.92
CA PHE A 292 -26.88 -0.98 23.46
C PHE A 292 -28.00 -1.64 22.67
N ASP A 293 -29.16 -1.68 23.33
CA ASP A 293 -30.43 -2.21 22.86
C ASP A 293 -30.94 -1.41 21.64
N LEU A 294 -31.21 -2.15 20.56
CA LEU A 294 -31.92 -1.71 19.37
C LEU A 294 -33.42 -1.88 19.59
N SER A 295 -34.10 -0.82 20.02
CA SER A 295 -35.54 -0.73 19.81
C SER A 295 -36.02 0.72 19.65
N LYS A 296 -36.27 1.11 18.40
CA LYS A 296 -37.48 1.87 18.01
C LYS A 296 -37.59 1.99 16.49
N GLN A 297 -38.55 1.22 15.96
CA GLN A 297 -39.20 1.45 14.68
C GLN A 297 -39.72 2.89 14.58
N ARG A 298 -39.46 3.57 13.45
CA ARG A 298 -40.36 4.58 12.90
C ARG A 298 -40.41 4.49 11.37
N LYS A 299 -41.59 4.12 10.86
CA LYS A 299 -42.02 4.28 9.47
C LYS A 299 -42.32 5.76 9.18
N ARG A 300 -41.93 6.28 8.01
CA ARG A 300 -42.85 6.83 6.96
C ARG A 300 -42.13 7.59 5.81
N HIS A 301 -42.56 7.21 4.59
CA HIS A 301 -42.82 7.97 3.34
C HIS A 301 -41.72 8.75 2.56
N SER A 302 -41.34 8.17 1.41
CA SER A 302 -41.72 8.52 0.01
C SER A 302 -41.62 9.95 -0.57
N LYS A 303 -41.03 10.00 -1.78
CA LYS A 303 -40.88 11.07 -2.83
C LYS A 303 -39.66 11.98 -2.63
N ASP A 304 -38.76 12.19 -3.59
CA ASP A 304 -38.90 12.30 -5.05
C ASP A 304 -37.72 11.69 -5.85
N GLU A 305 -38.06 11.19 -7.04
CA GLU A 305 -37.17 10.70 -8.10
C GLU A 305 -36.51 11.85 -8.89
N LYS A 306 -35.27 11.62 -9.37
CA LYS A 306 -34.74 12.11 -10.68
C LYS A 306 -33.47 11.29 -11.05
N PRO A 307 -33.17 11.10 -12.36
CA PRO A 307 -32.87 9.78 -12.91
C PRO A 307 -31.38 9.49 -13.11
N CYS A 308 -31.10 8.19 -13.04
CA CYS A 308 -29.85 7.48 -13.27
C CYS A 308 -29.41 7.51 -14.75
N HIS A 309 -28.15 7.89 -14.99
CA HIS A 309 -27.48 7.64 -16.27
C HIS A 309 -27.16 6.14 -16.41
N LEU A 310 -27.55 5.60 -17.56
CA LEU A 310 -27.47 4.20 -17.97
C LEU A 310 -26.08 3.58 -17.77
N ASN A 311 -26.09 2.39 -17.15
CA ASN A 311 -24.97 1.48 -16.95
C ASN A 311 -24.24 1.17 -18.26
N LYS A 312 -22.97 1.57 -18.35
CA LYS A 312 -22.00 0.82 -19.16
C LYS A 312 -21.50 -0.36 -18.33
N PRO A 313 -21.34 -1.56 -18.89
CA PRO A 313 -20.80 -2.71 -18.16
C PRO A 313 -19.42 -2.34 -17.60
N LYS A 314 -19.29 -2.38 -16.27
CA LYS A 314 -18.03 -2.10 -15.58
C LYS A 314 -17.03 -3.16 -16.02
N ARG A 315 -15.92 -2.73 -16.64
CA ARG A 315 -14.81 -3.64 -16.94
C ARG A 315 -14.28 -4.22 -15.63
N PRO A 316 -13.88 -5.51 -15.60
CA PRO A 316 -13.27 -6.08 -14.41
C PRO A 316 -12.06 -5.26 -13.98
N PRO A 317 -11.75 -5.18 -12.68
CA PRO A 317 -10.54 -4.55 -12.21
C PRO A 317 -9.32 -5.16 -12.93
N GLN A 318 -8.30 -4.35 -13.22
CA GLN A 318 -7.05 -4.85 -13.80
C GLN A 318 -5.98 -5.01 -12.70
N PRO A 319 -5.14 -6.05 -12.79
CA PRO A 319 -4.08 -6.28 -11.81
C PRO A 319 -3.07 -5.13 -11.80
N MET A 320 -2.65 -4.71 -10.60
CA MET A 320 -1.66 -3.64 -10.39
C MET A 320 -0.19 -4.13 -10.51
N GLY A 321 0.04 -5.33 -11.07
CA GLY A 321 1.34 -6.00 -11.24
C GLY A 321 1.20 -7.33 -12.01
N PRO A 322 2.28 -8.08 -12.28
CA PRO A 322 2.18 -9.37 -12.94
C PRO A 322 1.41 -10.35 -12.06
N CYS A 323 0.21 -10.74 -12.50
CA CYS A 323 -0.61 -11.71 -11.79
C CYS A 323 -0.49 -13.06 -12.48
N TRP A 324 -0.11 -14.10 -11.73
CA TRP A 324 0.05 -15.47 -12.25
C TRP A 324 -1.27 -16.15 -12.61
N PHE A 325 -2.40 -15.56 -12.22
CA PHE A 325 -3.75 -16.09 -12.41
C PHE A 325 -4.59 -15.25 -13.39
N CYS A 326 -4.08 -14.11 -13.86
CA CYS A 326 -4.76 -13.35 -14.90
C CYS A 326 -4.40 -13.92 -16.27
N LEU A 327 -5.39 -14.41 -17.04
CA LEU A 327 -5.16 -14.95 -18.40
C LEU A 327 -4.52 -13.92 -19.37
N ALA A 328 -4.68 -12.62 -19.09
CA ALA A 328 -4.06 -11.54 -19.85
C ALA A 328 -2.59 -11.28 -19.48
N SER A 329 -2.09 -11.87 -18.39
CA SER A 329 -0.70 -11.73 -17.95
C SER A 329 0.24 -12.62 -18.78
N PRO A 330 1.44 -12.16 -19.15
CA PRO A 330 2.43 -13.01 -19.82
C PRO A 330 3.01 -14.11 -18.92
N GLU A 331 2.86 -14.00 -17.60
CA GLU A 331 3.39 -14.94 -16.60
C GLU A 331 2.44 -16.12 -16.28
N VAL A 332 1.26 -16.17 -16.92
CA VAL A 332 0.28 -17.25 -16.66
C VAL A 332 0.72 -18.56 -17.33
N GLU A 333 0.69 -19.64 -16.56
CA GLU A 333 1.02 -21.00 -17.00
C GLU A 333 -0.16 -21.60 -17.77
N LYS A 334 -0.28 -21.24 -19.05
CA LYS A 334 -1.45 -21.56 -19.91
C LYS A 334 -1.70 -23.07 -20.05
N HIS A 335 -0.67 -23.91 -19.91
CA HIS A 335 -0.82 -25.37 -20.03
C HIS A 335 -1.61 -25.99 -18.88
N LEU A 336 -1.77 -25.28 -17.75
CA LEU A 336 -2.56 -25.74 -16.60
C LEU A 336 -4.07 -25.52 -16.76
N VAL A 337 -4.49 -24.73 -17.76
CA VAL A 337 -5.90 -24.38 -17.97
C VAL A 337 -6.68 -25.56 -18.56
N VAL A 338 -7.77 -25.94 -17.91
CA VAL A 338 -8.63 -27.07 -18.29
C VAL A 338 -9.83 -26.60 -19.12
N SER A 339 -10.60 -25.65 -18.59
CA SER A 339 -11.87 -25.16 -19.14
C SER A 339 -11.96 -23.65 -18.96
N ILE A 340 -12.57 -22.95 -19.91
CA ILE A 340 -12.72 -21.49 -19.92
C ILE A 340 -14.18 -21.16 -20.21
N GLY A 341 -14.83 -20.51 -19.27
CA GLY A 341 -16.18 -19.98 -19.40
C GLY A 341 -16.19 -18.52 -19.85
N THR A 342 -17.31 -17.86 -19.57
CA THR A 342 -17.57 -16.46 -19.93
C THR A 342 -16.89 -15.45 -18.99
N HIS A 343 -16.89 -15.72 -17.69
CA HIS A 343 -16.35 -14.89 -16.62
C HIS A 343 -15.38 -15.63 -15.70
N CYS A 344 -15.42 -16.96 -15.66
CA CYS A 344 -14.55 -17.84 -14.87
C CYS A 344 -13.82 -18.86 -15.75
N TYR A 345 -12.70 -19.38 -15.26
CA TYR A 345 -11.96 -20.48 -15.87
C TYR A 345 -11.48 -21.44 -14.77
N MET A 346 -11.15 -22.67 -15.18
CA MET A 346 -10.67 -23.71 -14.29
C MET A 346 -9.28 -24.18 -14.72
N ALA A 347 -8.39 -24.35 -13.75
CA ALA A 347 -7.01 -24.81 -13.96
C ALA A 347 -6.59 -25.85 -12.92
N VAL A 348 -5.65 -26.73 -13.27
CA VAL A 348 -5.04 -27.66 -12.30
C VAL A 348 -4.11 -26.88 -11.36
N ALA A 349 -4.15 -27.20 -10.06
CA ALA A 349 -3.30 -26.54 -9.08
C ALA A 349 -1.83 -26.97 -9.24
N LYS A 350 -0.91 -26.01 -9.32
CA LYS A 350 0.53 -26.28 -9.26
C LYS A 350 0.89 -26.89 -7.91
N GLY A 351 1.60 -28.02 -7.93
CA GLY A 351 1.83 -28.82 -6.72
C GLY A 351 0.53 -29.28 -6.08
N SER A 352 -0.31 -29.94 -6.86
CA SER A 352 -1.60 -30.49 -6.45
C SER A 352 -1.47 -31.46 -5.25
N LEU A 353 -2.46 -31.46 -4.33
CA LEU A 353 -2.50 -32.41 -3.20
C LEU A 353 -2.93 -33.80 -3.68
N THR A 354 -3.81 -33.82 -4.67
CA THR A 354 -4.28 -35.01 -5.36
C THR A 354 -4.28 -34.72 -6.86
N PRO A 355 -4.19 -35.73 -7.75
CA PRO A 355 -4.13 -35.51 -9.20
C PRO A 355 -5.28 -34.67 -9.78
N ASN A 356 -6.42 -34.62 -9.06
CA ASN A 356 -7.64 -33.92 -9.46
C ASN A 356 -7.86 -32.61 -8.66
N HIS A 357 -6.86 -32.10 -7.95
CA HIS A 357 -6.94 -30.81 -7.26
C HIS A 357 -6.93 -29.66 -8.29
N VAL A 358 -8.06 -28.95 -8.37
CA VAL A 358 -8.26 -27.85 -9.30
C VAL A 358 -8.53 -26.52 -8.61
N LEU A 359 -8.30 -25.44 -9.34
CA LEU A 359 -8.57 -24.07 -8.98
C LEU A 359 -9.66 -23.53 -9.89
N ILE A 360 -10.69 -22.91 -9.31
CA ILE A 360 -11.71 -22.16 -10.04
C ILE A 360 -11.43 -20.67 -9.81
N LEU A 361 -11.21 -19.92 -10.90
CA LEU A 361 -10.79 -18.52 -10.84
C LEU A 361 -11.63 -17.67 -11.79
N PRO A 362 -11.93 -16.41 -11.42
CA PRO A 362 -12.49 -15.46 -12.37
C PRO A 362 -11.43 -15.04 -13.40
N ILE A 363 -11.86 -14.78 -14.63
CA ILE A 363 -11.03 -14.20 -15.70
C ILE A 363 -10.64 -12.76 -15.35
N GLY A 364 -11.58 -12.01 -14.77
CA GLY A 364 -11.33 -10.69 -14.21
C GLY A 364 -10.50 -10.72 -12.93
N HIS A 365 -9.78 -9.64 -12.63
CA HIS A 365 -8.96 -9.57 -11.41
C HIS A 365 -9.83 -9.20 -10.21
N TYR A 366 -10.31 -10.21 -9.50
CA TYR A 366 -11.05 -10.06 -8.25
C TYR A 366 -10.25 -10.73 -7.13
N GLN A 367 -10.23 -10.14 -5.93
CA GLN A 367 -9.45 -10.67 -4.82
C GLN A 367 -10.18 -11.79 -4.08
N SER A 368 -11.50 -11.68 -3.95
CA SER A 368 -12.34 -12.60 -3.18
C SER A 368 -13.70 -12.84 -3.81
N VAL A 369 -14.42 -13.88 -3.37
CA VAL A 369 -15.82 -14.15 -3.81
C VAL A 369 -16.75 -12.99 -3.45
N VAL A 370 -16.49 -12.30 -2.34
CA VAL A 370 -17.28 -11.15 -1.86
C VAL A 370 -17.23 -9.97 -2.85
N ASP A 371 -16.15 -9.85 -3.63
CA ASP A 371 -15.95 -8.78 -4.62
C ASP A 371 -16.62 -9.06 -5.98
N LEU A 372 -17.16 -10.26 -6.18
CA LEU A 372 -17.71 -10.68 -7.46
C LEU A 372 -19.09 -10.06 -7.74
N ALA A 373 -19.33 -9.73 -9.00
CA ALA A 373 -20.66 -9.37 -9.50
C ALA A 373 -21.55 -10.62 -9.59
N SER A 374 -22.87 -10.44 -9.59
CA SER A 374 -23.83 -11.56 -9.56
C SER A 374 -23.65 -12.52 -10.72
N GLU A 375 -23.34 -12.02 -11.91
CA GLU A 375 -23.13 -12.83 -13.12
C GLU A 375 -21.91 -13.76 -12.99
N VAL A 376 -20.87 -13.30 -12.29
CA VAL A 376 -19.65 -14.09 -12.06
C VAL A 376 -19.88 -15.14 -10.97
N ILE A 377 -20.71 -14.83 -9.97
CA ILE A 377 -21.08 -15.78 -8.91
C ILE A 377 -21.93 -16.92 -9.48
N GLU A 378 -22.88 -16.62 -10.37
CA GLU A 378 -23.71 -17.63 -11.03
C GLU A 378 -22.83 -18.65 -11.78
N GLU A 379 -21.87 -18.19 -12.57
CA GLU A 379 -20.96 -19.09 -13.28
C GLU A 379 -19.97 -19.81 -12.34
N LEU A 380 -19.54 -19.16 -11.25
CA LEU A 380 -18.73 -19.81 -10.22
C LEU A 380 -19.48 -21.00 -9.60
N GLU A 381 -20.78 -20.84 -9.29
CA GLU A 381 -21.63 -21.92 -8.76
C GLU A 381 -21.91 -23.01 -9.80
N GLU A 382 -22.03 -22.68 -11.10
CA GLU A 382 -22.09 -23.67 -12.19
C GLU A 382 -20.83 -24.56 -12.19
N TYR A 383 -19.63 -23.95 -12.11
CA TYR A 383 -18.37 -24.68 -11.99
C TYR A 383 -18.31 -25.54 -10.72
N LYS A 384 -18.71 -24.99 -9.57
CA LYS A 384 -18.74 -25.75 -8.30
C LYS A 384 -19.64 -26.98 -8.42
N SER A 385 -20.82 -26.83 -9.01
CA SER A 385 -21.77 -27.92 -9.23
C SER A 385 -21.21 -29.02 -10.15
N ALA A 386 -20.56 -28.61 -11.25
CA ALA A 386 -19.92 -29.54 -12.19
C ALA A 386 -18.79 -30.35 -11.53
N VAL A 387 -17.90 -29.68 -10.79
CA VAL A 387 -16.78 -30.33 -10.08
C VAL A 387 -17.30 -31.28 -8.99
N LYS A 388 -18.32 -30.87 -8.22
CA LYS A 388 -18.96 -31.74 -7.22
C LYS A 388 -19.53 -33.03 -7.85
N LYS A 389 -20.19 -32.92 -9.00
CA LYS A 389 -20.71 -34.09 -9.74
C LYS A 389 -19.59 -35.02 -10.21
N LEU A 390 -18.50 -34.47 -10.75
CA LEU A 390 -17.33 -35.24 -11.16
C LEU A 390 -16.74 -36.02 -9.98
N PHE A 391 -16.43 -35.35 -8.86
CA PHE A 391 -15.80 -36.01 -7.71
C PHE A 391 -16.72 -37.05 -7.08
N LYS A 392 -18.03 -36.78 -7.03
CA LYS A 392 -19.01 -37.76 -6.59
C LYS A 392 -19.02 -39.02 -7.47
N SER A 393 -18.92 -38.87 -8.79
CA SER A 393 -18.84 -40.02 -9.71
C SER A 393 -17.55 -40.85 -9.54
N GLN A 394 -16.48 -40.22 -9.05
CA GLN A 394 -15.19 -40.86 -8.75
C GLN A 394 -15.10 -41.39 -7.31
N GLY A 395 -16.20 -41.36 -6.55
CA GLY A 395 -16.21 -41.81 -5.16
C GLY A 395 -15.33 -40.97 -4.24
N SER A 396 -15.27 -39.65 -4.47
CA SER A 396 -14.52 -38.70 -3.66
C SER A 396 -15.42 -37.55 -3.17
N ARG A 397 -15.16 -37.06 -1.96
CA ARG A 397 -15.76 -35.85 -1.40
C ARG A 397 -15.10 -34.62 -2.00
N CYS A 398 -15.88 -33.56 -2.20
CA CYS A 398 -15.36 -32.30 -2.70
C CYS A 398 -15.24 -31.31 -1.55
N ILE A 399 -14.01 -31.00 -1.15
CA ILE A 399 -13.73 -29.95 -0.18
C ILE A 399 -13.28 -28.71 -0.93
N MET A 400 -13.99 -27.60 -0.73
CA MET A 400 -13.65 -26.33 -1.38
C MET A 400 -13.23 -25.31 -0.34
N PHE A 401 -12.14 -24.59 -0.56
CA PHE A 401 -11.75 -23.53 0.34
C PHE A 401 -11.20 -22.31 -0.39
N GLU A 402 -11.43 -21.16 0.22
CA GLU A 402 -10.94 -19.87 -0.22
C GLU A 402 -10.13 -19.23 0.90
N ARG A 403 -8.95 -18.72 0.54
CA ARG A 403 -8.12 -17.90 1.43
C ARG A 403 -8.04 -16.48 0.89
N ASN A 404 -8.90 -15.61 1.38
CA ASN A 404 -8.78 -14.18 1.16
C ASN A 404 -7.82 -13.56 2.20
N TYR A 405 -6.53 -13.90 2.11
CA TYR A 405 -5.48 -13.31 2.94
C TYR A 405 -4.16 -13.29 2.18
N ARG A 406 -3.64 -12.08 1.95
CA ARG A 406 -2.47 -11.82 1.10
C ARG A 406 -2.56 -12.45 -0.30
N SER A 407 -3.79 -12.72 -0.78
CA SER A 407 -4.05 -13.15 -2.16
C SER A 407 -4.27 -11.92 -3.03
N GLN A 408 -3.78 -11.96 -4.26
CA GLN A 408 -4.02 -10.90 -5.26
C GLN A 408 -5.17 -11.27 -6.21
N HIS A 409 -5.43 -12.56 -6.39
CA HIS A 409 -6.49 -13.08 -7.25
C HIS A 409 -7.28 -14.13 -6.47
N LEU A 410 -8.59 -14.17 -6.71
CA LEU A 410 -9.47 -15.18 -6.16
C LEU A 410 -9.07 -16.56 -6.67
N GLN A 411 -8.74 -17.44 -5.73
CA GLN A 411 -8.44 -18.84 -5.97
C GLN A 411 -9.34 -19.71 -5.09
N LEU A 412 -10.44 -20.19 -5.64
CA LEU A 412 -11.26 -21.20 -4.99
C LEU A 412 -10.63 -22.56 -5.26
N GLN A 413 -10.02 -23.17 -4.24
CA GLN A 413 -9.39 -24.48 -4.37
C GLN A 413 -10.43 -25.57 -4.16
N ALA A 414 -10.50 -26.55 -5.06
CA ALA A 414 -11.35 -27.73 -4.94
C ALA A 414 -10.49 -28.99 -4.87
N VAL A 415 -10.49 -29.65 -3.71
CA VAL A 415 -9.68 -30.83 -3.42
C VAL A 415 -10.58 -32.05 -3.26
N PRO A 416 -10.39 -33.09 -4.09
CA PRO A 416 -11.07 -34.36 -3.89
C PRO A 416 -10.42 -35.17 -2.77
N VAL A 417 -11.24 -35.63 -1.83
CA VAL A 417 -10.84 -36.52 -0.73
C VAL A 417 -11.56 -37.87 -0.90
N PRO A 418 -10.85 -38.98 -1.10
CA PRO A 418 -11.49 -40.28 -1.33
C PRO A 418 -12.45 -40.70 -0.20
N LEU A 419 -13.60 -41.28 -0.57
CA LEU A 419 -14.61 -41.73 0.40
C LEU A 419 -14.08 -42.72 1.44
N THR A 420 -13.04 -43.46 1.08
CA THR A 420 -12.42 -44.54 1.87
C THR A 420 -11.49 -44.06 2.97
N LYS A 421 -11.00 -42.81 2.94
CA LYS A 421 -9.97 -42.33 3.87
C LYS A 421 -10.52 -41.80 5.20
N CYS A 422 -11.59 -41.02 5.15
CA CYS A 422 -12.18 -40.34 6.30
C CYS A 422 -13.67 -40.07 6.05
N THR A 423 -14.42 -39.63 7.06
CA THR A 423 -15.80 -39.12 6.95
C THR A 423 -15.81 -37.58 6.87
N THR A 424 -16.97 -36.99 6.57
CA THR A 424 -17.10 -35.52 6.56
C THR A 424 -16.91 -34.92 7.96
N GLU A 425 -17.37 -35.63 8.99
CA GLU A 425 -17.15 -35.22 10.39
C GLU A 425 -15.67 -35.25 10.75
N ASP A 426 -14.92 -36.28 10.33
CA ASP A 426 -13.46 -36.33 10.58
C ASP A 426 -12.74 -35.14 9.91
N ILE A 427 -13.18 -34.72 8.73
CA ILE A 427 -12.63 -33.54 8.04
C ILE A 427 -12.96 -32.27 8.83
N LYS A 428 -14.22 -32.13 9.27
CA LYS A 428 -14.69 -31.00 10.07
C LYS A 428 -13.93 -30.89 11.39
N GLU A 429 -13.78 -32.00 12.11
CA GLU A 429 -13.01 -32.10 13.34
C GLU A 429 -11.53 -31.76 13.09
N ALA A 430 -10.92 -32.28 12.02
CA ALA A 430 -9.53 -31.93 11.68
C ALA A 430 -9.33 -30.42 11.45
N PHE A 431 -10.30 -29.75 10.81
CA PHE A 431 -10.28 -28.29 10.66
C PHE A 431 -10.38 -27.58 12.01
N ILE A 432 -11.29 -28.01 12.89
CA ILE A 432 -11.51 -27.40 14.21
C ILE A 432 -10.28 -27.59 15.10
N VAL A 433 -9.77 -28.82 15.23
CA VAL A 433 -8.62 -29.14 16.09
C VAL A 433 -7.36 -28.39 15.64
N GLN A 434 -7.03 -28.42 14.35
CA GLN A 434 -5.86 -27.66 13.85
C GLN A 434 -6.05 -26.15 13.93
N ALA A 435 -7.29 -25.65 13.84
CA ALA A 435 -7.57 -24.25 14.06
C ALA A 435 -7.33 -23.87 15.53
N GLU A 436 -7.82 -24.66 16.49
CA GLU A 436 -7.61 -24.45 17.92
C GLU A 436 -6.13 -24.46 18.30
N GLU A 437 -5.35 -25.43 17.81
CA GLU A 437 -3.89 -25.51 18.00
C GLU A 437 -3.17 -24.23 17.55
N LYS A 438 -3.67 -23.62 16.46
CA LYS A 438 -3.12 -22.39 15.86
C LYS A 438 -3.81 -21.12 16.34
N GLN A 439 -4.69 -21.21 17.34
CA GLN A 439 -5.48 -20.08 17.88
C GLN A 439 -6.35 -19.37 16.82
N ILE A 440 -6.94 -20.15 15.92
CA ILE A 440 -7.86 -19.73 14.86
C ILE A 440 -9.27 -20.14 15.27
N GLU A 441 -10.20 -19.19 15.28
CA GLU A 441 -11.61 -19.45 15.64
C GLU A 441 -12.44 -19.72 14.38
N LEU A 442 -12.77 -20.99 14.11
CA LEU A 442 -13.66 -21.36 13.00
C LEU A 442 -15.12 -21.35 13.44
N LEU A 443 -15.91 -20.48 12.83
CA LEU A 443 -17.36 -20.38 13.05
C LEU A 443 -18.10 -21.20 12.01
N GLN A 444 -19.09 -21.98 12.46
CA GLN A 444 -20.01 -22.67 11.56
C GLN A 444 -21.08 -21.70 11.05
N ILE A 445 -21.28 -21.70 9.73
CA ILE A 445 -22.22 -20.81 9.05
C ILE A 445 -23.30 -21.66 8.38
N PRO A 446 -24.59 -21.25 8.45
CA PRO A 446 -25.67 -21.93 7.74
C PRO A 446 -25.42 -22.00 6.23
N GLU A 447 -25.78 -23.12 5.60
CA GLU A 447 -25.54 -23.44 4.19
C GLU A 447 -25.98 -22.31 3.23
N HIS A 448 -27.14 -21.70 3.49
CA HIS A 448 -27.74 -20.67 2.64
C HIS A 448 -27.26 -19.24 2.91
N THR A 449 -26.29 -19.06 3.81
CA THR A 449 -25.79 -17.72 4.11
C THR A 449 -24.84 -17.26 3.01
N ASP A 450 -25.13 -16.09 2.42
CA ASP A 450 -24.25 -15.46 1.45
C ASP A 450 -23.02 -14.91 2.17
N LEU A 451 -21.82 -15.23 1.68
CA LEU A 451 -20.54 -14.72 2.20
C LEU A 451 -20.52 -13.19 2.26
N LYS A 452 -21.24 -12.50 1.36
CA LYS A 452 -21.40 -11.03 1.37
C LYS A 452 -22.12 -10.48 2.60
N GLN A 453 -22.95 -11.30 3.26
CA GLN A 453 -23.66 -10.91 4.48
C GLN A 453 -22.77 -11.03 5.72
N ILE A 454 -21.74 -11.88 5.66
CA ILE A 454 -20.86 -12.20 6.79
C ILE A 454 -19.54 -11.42 6.71
N ALA A 455 -19.00 -11.27 5.50
CA ALA A 455 -17.74 -10.61 5.21
C ALA A 455 -17.98 -9.41 4.29
N GLN A 456 -17.51 -8.24 4.71
CA GLN A 456 -17.51 -7.06 3.85
C GLN A 456 -16.33 -7.12 2.87
N PRO A 457 -16.49 -6.60 1.63
CA PRO A 457 -15.40 -6.47 0.66
C PRO A 457 -14.11 -5.93 1.30
N GLY A 458 -12.97 -6.57 1.01
CA GLY A 458 -11.66 -6.21 1.58
C GLY A 458 -11.39 -6.67 3.02
N THR A 459 -12.34 -7.34 3.68
CA THR A 459 -12.07 -8.02 4.96
C THR A 459 -11.36 -9.35 4.69
N PRO A 460 -10.17 -9.60 5.28
CA PRO A 460 -9.51 -10.88 5.10
C PRO A 460 -10.26 -12.01 5.82
N TYR A 461 -10.42 -13.15 5.14
CA TYR A 461 -11.10 -14.30 5.69
C TYR A 461 -10.53 -15.62 5.15
N PHE A 462 -10.79 -16.68 5.90
CA PHE A 462 -10.65 -18.05 5.45
C PHE A 462 -12.03 -18.70 5.46
N PHE A 463 -12.35 -19.41 4.39
CA PHE A 463 -13.62 -20.08 4.19
C PHE A 463 -13.38 -21.48 3.68
N VAL A 464 -14.10 -22.46 4.23
CA VAL A 464 -14.14 -23.83 3.72
C VAL A 464 -15.59 -24.31 3.64
N GLU A 465 -15.90 -24.97 2.54
CA GLU A 465 -17.17 -25.62 2.24
C GLU A 465 -16.92 -27.12 2.14
N LEU A 466 -17.64 -27.90 2.97
CA LEU A 466 -17.60 -29.35 2.98
C LEU A 466 -18.55 -29.94 1.92
N ASP A 467 -18.46 -31.26 1.70
CA ASP A 467 -19.30 -31.95 0.73
C ASP A 467 -20.78 -32.01 1.12
N THR A 468 -21.09 -31.87 2.42
CA THR A 468 -22.44 -31.75 2.98
C THR A 468 -23.07 -30.38 2.73
N GLY A 469 -22.30 -29.38 2.28
CA GLY A 469 -22.75 -27.99 2.15
C GLY A 469 -22.51 -27.15 3.42
N GLU A 470 -22.06 -27.77 4.50
CA GLU A 470 -21.63 -27.06 5.71
C GLU A 470 -20.44 -26.15 5.43
N LYS A 471 -20.46 -24.98 6.05
CA LYS A 471 -19.48 -23.92 5.84
C LYS A 471 -18.79 -23.59 7.16
N LEU A 472 -17.47 -23.58 7.16
CA LEU A 472 -16.67 -23.04 8.25
C LEU A 472 -16.02 -21.73 7.78
N PHE A 473 -16.04 -20.73 8.65
CA PHE A 473 -15.56 -19.39 8.32
C PHE A 473 -14.76 -18.82 9.46
N HIS A 474 -13.64 -18.19 9.12
CA HIS A 474 -12.82 -17.44 10.06
C HIS A 474 -12.53 -16.05 9.49
N ARG A 475 -12.83 -15.02 10.29
CA ARG A 475 -12.43 -13.65 9.99
C ARG A 475 -10.99 -13.44 10.47
N ILE A 476 -10.09 -13.19 9.53
CA ILE A 476 -8.67 -13.07 9.83
C ILE A 476 -8.38 -11.67 10.36
N SER A 477 -8.02 -11.58 11.64
CA SER A 477 -7.65 -10.33 12.31
C SER A 477 -6.13 -10.19 12.57
N LYS A 478 -5.40 -11.32 12.60
CA LYS A 478 -3.96 -11.40 12.90
C LYS A 478 -3.21 -12.10 11.75
N SER A 479 -1.99 -12.57 12.02
CA SER A 479 -1.26 -13.46 11.11
C SER A 479 -2.06 -14.74 10.88
N PHE A 480 -2.17 -15.17 9.62
CA PHE A 480 -2.85 -16.42 9.24
C PHE A 480 -1.91 -17.30 8.39
N PRO A 481 -1.82 -18.62 8.64
CA PRO A 481 -0.96 -19.51 7.88
C PRO A 481 -1.42 -19.57 6.42
N LEU A 482 -0.54 -19.25 5.48
CA LEU A 482 -0.92 -19.23 4.07
C LEU A 482 -1.35 -20.61 3.60
N GLN A 483 -0.73 -21.69 4.08
CA GLN A 483 -1.07 -23.04 3.63
C GLN A 483 -2.12 -23.73 4.51
N PHE A 484 -2.81 -23.03 5.42
CA PHE A 484 -3.72 -23.66 6.41
C PHE A 484 -4.70 -24.68 5.80
N GLY A 485 -5.44 -24.30 4.75
CA GLY A 485 -6.39 -25.22 4.10
C GLY A 485 -5.71 -26.47 3.50
N ARG A 486 -4.45 -26.35 3.05
CA ARG A 486 -3.65 -27.47 2.55
C ARG A 486 -3.04 -28.30 3.68
N GLU A 487 -2.55 -27.64 4.73
CA GLU A 487 -2.02 -28.28 5.96
C GLU A 487 -3.05 -29.23 6.57
N VAL A 488 -4.29 -28.77 6.69
CA VAL A 488 -5.38 -29.59 7.23
C VAL A 488 -5.67 -30.79 6.33
N LEU A 489 -5.77 -30.60 5.02
CA LEU A 489 -6.07 -31.70 4.10
C LEU A 489 -4.90 -32.67 3.91
N ALA A 490 -3.66 -32.20 4.05
CA ALA A 490 -2.46 -33.02 3.93
C ALA A 490 -2.15 -33.85 5.19
N SER A 491 -2.84 -33.58 6.29
CA SER A 491 -2.63 -34.25 7.57
C SER A 491 -2.79 -35.77 7.48
N GLU A 492 -2.19 -36.46 8.44
CA GLU A 492 -2.29 -37.93 8.59
C GLU A 492 -3.74 -38.40 8.71
N SER A 493 -4.61 -37.59 9.31
CA SER A 493 -6.03 -37.91 9.49
C SER A 493 -6.84 -37.88 8.20
N ILE A 494 -6.40 -37.14 7.16
CA ILE A 494 -7.20 -36.93 5.94
C ILE A 494 -6.57 -37.59 4.71
N LEU A 495 -5.44 -37.08 4.20
CA LEU A 495 -4.78 -37.62 3.01
C LEU A 495 -3.49 -38.38 3.32
N ASN A 496 -2.91 -38.19 4.51
CA ASN A 496 -1.64 -38.77 4.95
C ASN A 496 -0.47 -38.47 3.99
N ILE A 497 -0.28 -37.18 3.70
CA ILE A 497 0.77 -36.66 2.82
C ILE A 497 1.40 -35.38 3.40
N PRO A 498 1.97 -35.39 4.61
CA PRO A 498 2.44 -34.18 5.29
C PRO A 498 3.51 -33.41 4.50
N CYS A 499 4.30 -34.11 3.66
CA CYS A 499 5.28 -33.51 2.75
C CYS A 499 4.66 -32.69 1.60
N HIS A 500 3.34 -32.77 1.37
CA HIS A 500 2.66 -32.06 0.28
C HIS A 500 2.04 -30.72 0.69
N THR A 501 2.36 -30.27 1.90
CA THR A 501 1.84 -29.05 2.52
C THR A 501 2.24 -27.78 1.75
N ASP A 502 3.55 -27.60 1.47
CA ASP A 502 4.04 -26.50 0.64
C ASP A 502 4.06 -26.93 -0.84
N TRP A 503 3.25 -26.28 -1.67
CA TRP A 503 3.19 -26.53 -3.11
C TRP A 503 4.54 -26.35 -3.81
N ARG A 504 5.45 -25.54 -3.24
CA ARG A 504 6.80 -25.31 -3.80
C ARG A 504 7.70 -26.53 -3.72
N GLU A 505 7.40 -27.44 -2.80
CA GLU A 505 8.13 -28.69 -2.58
C GLU A 505 7.52 -29.84 -3.40
N CYS A 506 6.27 -29.70 -3.86
CA CYS A 506 5.58 -30.63 -4.76
C CYS A 506 5.75 -30.26 -6.24
N ARG A 507 6.98 -30.15 -6.74
CA ARG A 507 7.21 -29.75 -8.13
C ARG A 507 7.05 -30.94 -9.07
N TYR A 508 6.07 -30.85 -9.97
CA TYR A 508 5.99 -31.70 -11.14
C TYR A 508 6.79 -31.10 -12.29
N THR A 509 7.25 -31.95 -13.20
CA THR A 509 7.75 -31.52 -14.51
C THR A 509 6.59 -31.01 -15.36
N ARG A 510 6.90 -30.21 -16.38
CA ARG A 510 5.87 -29.65 -17.27
C ARG A 510 5.10 -30.75 -18.00
N GLU A 511 5.78 -31.82 -18.40
CA GLU A 511 5.20 -32.97 -19.09
C GLU A 511 4.21 -33.73 -18.19
N GLU A 512 4.52 -33.87 -16.90
CA GLU A 512 3.62 -34.46 -15.91
C GLU A 512 2.39 -33.57 -15.69
N GLU A 513 2.58 -32.25 -15.56
CA GLU A 513 1.49 -31.28 -15.44
C GLU A 513 0.55 -31.33 -16.66
N GLU A 514 1.10 -31.38 -17.87
CA GLU A 514 0.32 -31.50 -19.11
C GLU A 514 -0.46 -32.82 -19.17
N THR A 515 0.10 -33.90 -18.63
CA THR A 515 -0.57 -35.20 -18.53
C THR A 515 -1.71 -35.16 -17.51
N LEU A 516 -1.50 -34.54 -16.35
CA LEU A 516 -2.54 -34.34 -15.33
C LEU A 516 -3.70 -33.51 -15.89
N VAL A 517 -3.40 -32.41 -16.58
CA VAL A 517 -4.41 -31.55 -17.22
C VAL A 517 -5.19 -32.31 -18.27
N ARG A 518 -4.54 -33.13 -19.10
CA ARG A 518 -5.20 -33.96 -20.11
C ARG A 518 -6.16 -34.96 -19.48
N ASN A 519 -5.67 -35.72 -18.49
CA ASN A 519 -6.47 -36.72 -17.78
C ASN A 519 -7.68 -36.07 -17.09
N PHE A 520 -7.47 -34.93 -16.43
CA PHE A 520 -8.55 -34.21 -15.78
C PHE A 520 -9.56 -33.68 -16.80
N ARG A 521 -9.10 -33.06 -17.89
CA ARG A 521 -9.97 -32.56 -18.98
C ARG A 521 -10.83 -33.66 -19.57
N ASP A 522 -10.27 -34.84 -19.85
CA ASP A 522 -11.01 -35.97 -20.38
C ASP A 522 -12.09 -36.46 -19.40
N SER A 523 -11.77 -36.51 -18.11
CA SER A 523 -12.73 -36.87 -17.06
C SER A 523 -13.82 -35.81 -16.82
N PHE A 524 -13.48 -34.52 -16.99
CA PHE A 524 -14.38 -33.39 -16.76
C PHE A 524 -15.30 -33.10 -17.96
N LYS A 525 -14.92 -33.54 -19.17
CA LYS A 525 -15.67 -33.29 -20.42
C LYS A 525 -17.18 -33.56 -20.35
N PRO A 526 -17.69 -34.64 -19.70
CA PRO A 526 -19.14 -34.88 -19.59
C PRO A 526 -19.87 -33.88 -18.68
N TYR A 527 -19.15 -33.18 -17.81
CA TYR A 527 -19.66 -32.25 -16.81
C TYR A 527 -19.40 -30.78 -17.18
N ASP A 528 -18.62 -30.54 -18.23
CA ASP A 528 -18.23 -29.20 -18.66
C ASP A 528 -19.40 -28.49 -19.38
N PHE A 529 -20.06 -27.59 -18.66
CA PHE A 529 -21.16 -26.80 -19.20
C PHE A 529 -20.71 -25.79 -20.27
N THR A 530 -19.42 -25.45 -20.35
CA THR A 530 -18.90 -24.52 -21.37
C THR A 530 -18.85 -25.16 -22.76
N LEU A 531 -18.86 -26.49 -22.83
CA LEU A 531 -18.93 -27.26 -24.08
C LEU A 531 -20.37 -27.57 -24.52
N LEU A 532 -21.35 -27.29 -23.67
CA LEU A 532 -22.77 -27.59 -23.88
C LEU A 532 -23.60 -26.37 -24.31
N LYS A 533 -22.97 -25.20 -24.49
CA LYS A 533 -23.60 -23.93 -24.93
C LYS A 533 -23.32 -23.62 -26.38
#